data_AF-A0A3B0RTW6-F1
#
_entry.id   AF-A0A3B0RTW6-F1
#
_cell.length_a   1.000
_cell.length_b   1.000
_cell.length_c   1.000
_cell.angle_alpha   90.00
_cell.angle_beta   90.00
_cell.angle_gamma   90.00
#
_symmetry.space_group_name_H-M   'P 1'
#
loop_
_entity.id
_entity.type
_entity.pdbx_description
1 polymer ?
#
loop_
_entity_poly.entity_id
_entity_poly.type
_entity_poly.pdbx_seq_one_letter_code
_entity_poly.pdbx_strand_id
1 'polypeptide(L)'
;MQKKLLTGLVAAVMFSGVSLTSFATVLTYEFTITSDQLMNYNMVNGIDGSTAVDNGQYENARLFRSYSNGWGDQYRSYWASSNGDFNSWAQSGDRLVQFNLWGYDGNGTKWGEKYKVYDWAGASITSKTSWEGTSEPWPWGSFNDYVSGKQPGYGASYNDGELLGWSVSDGNTAYADGIGFSDPLSTFTFRMALNMDDPAFGDTTPWNNGNEGELVVWFGGWTQNVNQEWTGLYEGNVILNGTRIPEPAPLALLGFGLLGLGVARRRRR
;
A
#
# COMPACT_ATOMS: atom_id res chain seq x y z
N MET A 1 -16.26 24.90 -58.40
CA MET A 1 -15.31 25.27 -57.32
C MET A 1 -15.89 25.14 -55.90
N GLN A 2 -17.22 25.09 -55.72
CA GLN A 2 -17.87 25.04 -54.39
C GLN A 2 -17.79 23.70 -53.63
N LYS A 3 -17.57 22.56 -54.29
CA LYS A 3 -17.55 21.24 -53.61
C LYS A 3 -16.31 20.98 -52.73
N LYS A 4 -15.21 21.72 -52.93
CA LYS A 4 -13.97 21.54 -52.14
C LYS A 4 -13.96 22.28 -50.80
N LEU A 5 -14.81 23.31 -50.66
CA LEU A 5 -14.95 24.08 -49.41
C LEU A 5 -15.80 23.34 -48.36
N LEU A 6 -16.77 22.53 -48.80
CA LEU A 6 -17.64 21.78 -47.89
C LEU A 6 -16.89 20.65 -47.15
N THR A 7 -15.95 19.98 -47.82
CA THR A 7 -15.18 18.88 -47.22
C THR A 7 -14.18 19.36 -46.16
N GLY A 8 -13.62 20.57 -46.33
CA GLY A 8 -12.71 21.18 -45.35
C GLY A 8 -13.43 21.63 -44.08
N LEU A 9 -14.67 22.12 -44.21
CA LEU A 9 -15.48 22.56 -43.07
C LEU A 9 -15.95 21.38 -42.20
N VAL A 10 -16.31 20.25 -42.81
CA VAL A 10 -16.71 19.02 -42.08
C VAL A 10 -15.54 18.40 -41.32
N ALA A 11 -14.31 18.46 -41.86
CA ALA A 11 -13.11 18.00 -41.16
C ALA A 11 -12.71 18.90 -39.98
N ALA A 12 -12.94 20.22 -40.08
CA ALA A 12 -12.65 21.17 -39.01
C ALA A 12 -13.66 21.07 -37.85
N VAL A 13 -14.95 20.84 -38.13
CA VAL A 13 -15.99 20.67 -37.10
C VAL A 13 -15.85 19.33 -36.35
N MET A 14 -15.36 18.27 -37.01
CA MET A 14 -15.03 17.00 -36.37
C MET A 14 -13.84 17.12 -35.39
N PHE A 15 -12.94 18.08 -35.59
CA PHE A 15 -11.77 18.30 -34.71
C PHE A 15 -12.06 19.27 -33.56
N SER A 16 -13.01 20.20 -33.70
CA SER A 16 -13.38 21.15 -32.64
C SER A 16 -14.37 20.58 -31.62
N GLY A 17 -14.96 19.40 -31.88
CA GLY A 17 -15.92 18.73 -30.99
C GLY A 17 -15.30 17.80 -29.95
N VAL A 18 -13.97 17.61 -29.96
CA VAL A 18 -13.27 16.92 -28.87
C VAL A 18 -13.16 17.91 -27.72
N SER A 19 -14.28 18.07 -27.02
CA SER A 19 -14.28 18.61 -25.67
C SER A 19 -13.30 17.74 -24.89
N LEU A 20 -12.12 18.27 -24.59
CA LEU A 20 -11.16 17.66 -23.69
C LEU A 20 -11.84 17.62 -22.33
N THR A 21 -12.65 16.59 -22.07
CA THR A 21 -12.96 16.21 -20.70
C THR A 21 -11.62 15.94 -20.07
N SER A 22 -11.21 16.77 -19.12
CA SER A 22 -10.06 16.50 -18.27
C SER A 22 -10.40 15.23 -17.51
N PHE A 23 -10.06 14.08 -18.08
CA PHE A 23 -10.11 12.83 -17.36
C PHE A 23 -9.15 12.96 -16.20
N ALA A 24 -9.59 12.51 -15.02
CA ALA A 24 -8.74 12.35 -13.87
C ALA A 24 -7.44 11.64 -14.29
N THR A 25 -6.30 12.23 -13.98
CA THR A 25 -4.99 11.69 -14.29
C THR A 25 -4.75 10.52 -13.35
N VAL A 26 -4.93 9.30 -13.87
CA VAL A 26 -4.67 8.07 -13.13
C VAL A 26 -3.24 7.64 -13.40
N LEU A 27 -2.38 7.66 -12.38
CA LEU A 27 -0.99 7.24 -12.50
C LEU A 27 -0.77 5.89 -11.83
N THR A 28 -0.15 4.97 -12.54
CA THR A 28 0.23 3.67 -11.97
C THR A 28 1.65 3.72 -11.44
N TYR A 29 1.84 3.28 -10.21
CA TYR A 29 3.15 3.07 -9.58
C TYR A 29 3.33 1.60 -9.22
N GLU A 30 4.56 1.12 -9.36
CA GLU A 30 5.01 -0.17 -8.82
C GLU A 30 5.85 0.09 -7.57
N PHE A 31 5.47 -0.55 -6.47
CA PHE A 31 6.14 -0.48 -5.20
C PHE A 31 6.69 -1.84 -4.81
N THR A 32 7.81 -1.82 -4.10
CA THR A 32 8.46 -3.00 -3.55
C THR A 32 8.71 -2.80 -2.07
N ILE A 33 8.34 -3.80 -1.27
CA ILE A 33 8.66 -3.90 0.16
C ILE A 33 9.49 -5.16 0.40
N THR A 34 10.50 -5.05 1.26
CA THR A 34 11.35 -6.18 1.63
C THR A 34 11.10 -6.67 3.05
N SER A 35 11.46 -7.93 3.34
CA SER A 35 11.43 -8.44 4.71
C SER A 35 12.32 -7.66 5.67
N ASP A 36 13.42 -7.07 5.19
CA ASP A 36 14.25 -6.18 6.01
C ASP A 36 13.47 -4.91 6.38
N GLN A 37 12.73 -4.31 5.46
CA GLN A 37 11.88 -3.15 5.80
C GLN A 37 10.78 -3.51 6.80
N LEU A 38 10.21 -4.72 6.72
CA LEU A 38 9.23 -5.22 7.68
C LEU A 38 9.86 -5.48 9.05
N MET A 39 10.96 -6.24 9.11
CA MET A 39 11.51 -6.76 10.36
C MET A 39 12.60 -5.90 10.98
N ASN A 40 13.19 -4.94 10.26
CA ASN A 40 14.15 -4.02 10.86
C ASN A 40 13.44 -3.02 11.79
N TYR A 41 14.10 -2.66 12.88
CA TYR A 41 13.60 -1.73 13.88
C TYR A 41 14.74 -0.92 14.50
N ASN A 42 14.41 0.29 14.95
CA ASN A 42 15.28 1.08 15.82
C ASN A 42 14.68 1.24 17.21
N MET A 43 15.58 1.29 18.19
CA MET A 43 15.24 1.75 19.52
C MET A 43 15.34 3.26 19.55
N VAL A 44 14.19 3.93 19.66
CA VAL A 44 14.11 5.40 19.65
C VAL A 44 13.50 5.88 20.95
N ASN A 45 13.81 7.11 21.34
CA ASN A 45 13.21 7.74 22.51
C ASN A 45 12.04 8.60 22.04
N GLY A 46 11.01 7.95 21.50
CA GLY A 46 9.74 8.58 21.22
C GLY A 46 9.00 8.94 22.52
N ILE A 47 7.89 9.64 22.37
CA ILE A 47 6.93 9.90 23.43
C ILE A 47 5.72 9.02 23.12
N ASP A 48 5.18 8.31 24.13
CA ASP A 48 3.93 7.56 23.97
C ASP A 48 2.80 8.54 23.66
N GLY A 49 2.51 8.69 22.37
CA GLY A 49 1.71 9.76 21.82
C GLY A 49 0.65 9.23 20.87
N SER A 50 -0.29 10.10 20.56
CA SER A 50 -1.41 9.78 19.66
C SER A 50 -1.05 9.93 18.17
N THR A 51 0.23 10.11 17.82
CA THR A 51 0.65 10.30 16.41
C THR A 51 1.87 9.44 16.07
N ALA A 52 2.03 9.08 14.79
CA ALA A 52 3.23 8.39 14.31
C ALA A 52 4.52 9.20 14.56
N VAL A 53 4.44 10.53 14.47
CA VAL A 53 5.57 11.43 14.75
C VAL A 53 6.01 11.31 16.21
N ASP A 54 5.06 11.41 17.15
CA ASP A 54 5.36 11.35 18.58
C ASP A 54 6.02 10.01 18.96
N ASN A 55 5.55 8.92 18.34
CA ASN A 55 6.04 7.56 18.59
C ASN A 55 7.34 7.23 17.82
N GLY A 56 8.00 8.21 17.17
CA GLY A 56 9.26 7.97 16.45
C GLY A 56 9.14 6.98 15.29
N GLN A 57 7.95 6.79 14.72
CA GLN A 57 7.68 5.73 13.75
C GLN A 57 8.41 5.96 12.42
N TYR A 58 8.56 7.20 11.98
CA TYR A 58 9.39 7.53 10.81
C TYR A 58 10.88 7.17 10.98
N GLU A 59 11.31 6.82 12.19
CA GLU A 59 12.66 6.36 12.51
C GLU A 59 12.74 4.83 12.61
N ASN A 60 11.81 4.09 12.00
CA ASN A 60 11.67 2.62 12.08
C ASN A 60 11.33 2.11 13.49
N ALA A 61 10.57 2.88 14.28
CA ALA A 61 10.02 2.34 15.50
C ALA A 61 8.91 1.30 15.24
N ARG A 62 8.72 0.38 16.18
CA ARG A 62 7.82 -0.76 16.07
C ARG A 62 7.01 -0.98 17.36
N LEU A 63 5.89 -1.66 17.19
CA LEU A 63 5.02 -2.11 18.26
C LEU A 63 4.73 -3.60 18.08
N PHE A 64 4.79 -4.33 19.18
CA PHE A 64 4.30 -5.70 19.26
C PHE A 64 3.21 -5.78 20.34
N ARG A 65 2.08 -6.40 20.02
CA ARG A 65 0.99 -6.68 20.96
C ARG A 65 0.93 -8.17 21.21
N SER A 66 1.20 -8.59 22.45
CA SER A 66 1.25 -10.01 22.77
C SER A 66 -0.13 -10.60 23.04
N TYR A 67 -0.31 -11.85 22.61
CA TYR A 67 -1.48 -12.67 22.92
C TYR A 67 -1.40 -13.40 24.26
N SER A 68 -0.22 -13.51 24.85
CA SER A 68 0.04 -14.31 26.05
C SER A 68 -0.92 -14.01 27.21
N ASN A 69 -1.41 -12.75 27.29
CA ASN A 69 -2.30 -12.27 28.34
C ASN A 69 -3.59 -11.62 27.79
N GLY A 70 -4.13 -12.10 26.67
CA GLY A 70 -5.41 -11.61 26.14
C GLY A 70 -5.37 -10.16 25.66
N TRP A 71 -4.31 -9.80 24.92
CA TRP A 71 -4.01 -8.45 24.38
C TRP A 71 -3.44 -7.42 25.36
N GLY A 72 -3.09 -7.83 26.58
CA GLY A 72 -2.66 -6.92 27.63
C GLY A 72 -1.28 -6.30 27.41
N ASP A 73 -0.32 -7.06 26.90
CA ASP A 73 1.08 -6.63 26.86
C ASP A 73 1.43 -5.99 25.51
N GLN A 74 2.02 -4.80 25.59
CA GLN A 74 2.46 -4.03 24.43
C GLN A 74 3.95 -3.73 24.58
N TYR A 75 4.76 -4.29 23.71
CA TYR A 75 6.19 -4.04 23.65
C TYR A 75 6.49 -3.02 22.56
N ARG A 76 7.22 -1.97 22.88
CA ARG A 76 7.43 -0.81 21.99
C ARG A 76 8.92 -0.53 21.89
N SER A 77 9.41 -0.34 20.67
CA SER A 77 10.80 0.07 20.44
C SER A 77 11.01 1.59 20.60
N TYR A 78 9.92 2.35 20.72
CA TYR A 78 9.95 3.81 20.90
C TYR A 78 9.74 4.26 22.35
N TRP A 79 9.57 3.33 23.29
CA TRP A 79 9.36 3.64 24.69
C TRP A 79 10.46 3.01 25.51
N ALA A 80 11.36 3.84 26.04
CA ALA A 80 12.56 3.41 26.76
C ALA A 80 12.35 2.30 27.80
N SER A 81 11.26 2.34 28.59
CA SER A 81 10.97 1.30 29.60
C SER A 81 10.48 -0.02 29.02
N SER A 82 10.09 -0.03 27.74
CA SER A 82 9.60 -1.20 26.99
C SER A 82 10.64 -1.78 26.02
N ASN A 83 11.72 -1.04 25.72
CA ASN A 83 12.76 -1.47 24.79
C ASN A 83 13.37 -2.83 25.17
N GLY A 84 13.53 -3.12 26.47
CA GLY A 84 14.03 -4.41 26.94
C GLY A 84 13.11 -5.57 26.54
N ASP A 85 11.81 -5.42 26.77
CA ASP A 85 10.80 -6.43 26.46
C ASP A 85 10.65 -6.59 24.94
N PHE A 86 10.64 -5.48 24.19
CA PHE A 86 10.57 -5.53 22.73
C PHE A 86 11.77 -6.26 22.13
N ASN A 87 12.99 -5.94 22.57
CA ASN A 87 14.19 -6.63 22.11
C ASN A 87 14.19 -8.11 22.51
N SER A 88 13.71 -8.44 23.71
CA SER A 88 13.57 -9.83 24.14
C SER A 88 12.59 -10.61 23.26
N TRP A 89 11.47 -9.99 22.89
CA TRP A 89 10.51 -10.58 21.97
C TRP A 89 11.08 -10.72 20.56
N ALA A 90 11.73 -9.69 20.02
CA ALA A 90 12.34 -9.76 18.68
C ALA A 90 13.40 -10.89 18.57
N GLN A 91 13.95 -11.32 19.70
CA GLN A 91 14.90 -12.44 19.81
C GLN A 91 14.24 -13.79 20.18
N SER A 92 12.91 -13.85 20.36
CA SER A 92 12.20 -15.09 20.77
C SER A 92 12.21 -16.17 19.69
N GLY A 93 12.46 -15.78 18.44
CA GLY A 93 12.32 -16.66 17.28
C GLY A 93 10.92 -16.64 16.65
N ASP A 94 10.02 -15.78 17.14
CA ASP A 94 8.72 -15.56 16.50
C ASP A 94 8.90 -15.09 15.06
N ARG A 95 7.97 -15.51 14.19
CA ARG A 95 8.00 -15.21 12.76
C ARG A 95 6.71 -14.56 12.31
N LEU A 96 6.82 -13.51 11.50
CA LEU A 96 5.71 -12.89 10.79
C LEU A 96 5.21 -13.86 9.70
N VAL A 97 3.93 -14.23 9.76
CA VAL A 97 3.32 -15.22 8.85
C VAL A 97 2.19 -14.63 8.00
N GLN A 98 1.63 -13.50 8.42
CA GLN A 98 0.67 -12.72 7.66
C GLN A 98 0.95 -11.26 7.91
N PHE A 99 0.84 -10.41 6.90
CA PHE A 99 0.83 -8.96 7.08
C PHE A 99 -0.01 -8.30 6.00
N ASN A 100 -0.42 -7.07 6.26
CA ASN A 100 -1.11 -6.26 5.27
C ASN A 100 -0.66 -4.80 5.36
N LEU A 101 -0.91 -4.04 4.30
CA LEU A 101 -0.56 -2.63 4.17
C LEU A 101 -1.80 -1.75 4.22
N TRP A 102 -1.66 -0.55 4.76
CA TRP A 102 -2.77 0.40 4.94
C TRP A 102 -2.49 1.79 4.37
N GLY A 103 -3.56 2.38 3.85
CA GLY A 103 -3.53 3.70 3.23
C GLY A 103 -4.73 4.63 3.39
N TYR A 104 -5.94 4.13 3.63
CA TYR A 104 -7.12 5.01 3.69
C TYR A 104 -7.70 5.12 5.10
N ASP A 105 -7.85 6.36 5.56
CA ASP A 105 -8.47 6.75 6.83
C ASP A 105 -7.88 6.09 8.09
N GLY A 106 -6.55 6.19 8.25
CA GLY A 106 -5.86 6.00 9.54
C GLY A 106 -6.31 6.96 10.67
N ASN A 107 -7.53 7.49 10.59
CA ASN A 107 -8.20 8.33 11.59
C ASN A 107 -8.41 7.63 12.93
N GLY A 108 -8.15 6.33 13.00
CA GLY A 108 -8.11 5.66 14.29
C GLY A 108 -6.96 6.12 15.18
N THR A 109 -5.80 6.36 14.59
CA THR A 109 -4.60 6.61 15.38
C THR A 109 -3.70 7.71 14.85
N LYS A 110 -3.94 8.32 13.67
CA LYS A 110 -3.03 9.29 13.02
C LYS A 110 -1.67 8.65 12.62
N TRP A 111 -1.69 7.40 12.16
CA TRP A 111 -0.47 6.58 11.97
C TRP A 111 -0.08 6.30 10.49
N GLY A 112 -0.78 6.83 9.49
CA GLY A 112 -0.47 6.59 8.08
C GLY A 112 -0.86 7.74 7.15
N GLU A 113 -0.46 7.65 5.88
CA GLU A 113 -0.98 8.55 4.83
C GLU A 113 -2.48 8.35 4.62
N LYS A 114 -3.08 9.28 3.88
CA LYS A 114 -4.42 9.15 3.32
C LYS A 114 -4.29 8.95 1.82
N TYR A 115 -4.07 7.72 1.37
CA TYR A 115 -4.19 7.35 -0.03
C TYR A 115 -5.42 6.45 -0.23
N LYS A 116 -6.24 6.80 -1.23
CA LYS A 116 -7.29 5.92 -1.73
C LYS A 116 -6.82 5.36 -3.06
N VAL A 117 -6.56 4.06 -3.07
CA VAL A 117 -6.19 3.36 -4.30
C VAL A 117 -7.37 3.42 -5.26
N TYR A 118 -7.13 3.92 -6.48
CA TYR A 118 -8.14 3.94 -7.53
C TYR A 118 -8.43 2.51 -8.00
N ASP A 119 -7.36 1.76 -8.21
CA ASP A 119 -7.38 0.32 -8.51
C ASP A 119 -6.03 -0.28 -8.10
N TRP A 120 -6.02 -1.51 -7.61
CA TRP A 120 -4.79 -2.30 -7.47
C TRP A 120 -4.44 -2.84 -8.85
N ALA A 121 -4.05 -1.91 -9.74
CA ALA A 121 -3.95 -2.05 -11.19
C ALA A 121 -3.70 -3.50 -11.66
N GLY A 122 -4.77 -4.22 -12.00
CA GLY A 122 -4.69 -5.57 -12.58
C GLY A 122 -3.95 -6.62 -11.74
N ALA A 123 -3.97 -6.51 -10.40
CA ALA A 123 -3.56 -7.51 -9.41
C ALA A 123 -2.22 -8.23 -9.69
N SER A 124 -1.21 -7.53 -10.22
CA SER A 124 0.16 -8.06 -10.23
C SER A 124 0.78 -7.90 -8.83
N ILE A 125 0.22 -8.63 -7.87
CA ILE A 125 0.77 -8.76 -6.52
C ILE A 125 1.68 -9.98 -6.58
N THR A 126 2.97 -9.78 -6.38
CA THR A 126 3.96 -10.85 -6.37
C THR A 126 4.67 -10.88 -5.02
N SER A 127 5.03 -12.08 -4.60
CA SER A 127 5.60 -12.39 -3.30
C SER A 127 6.76 -13.37 -3.46
N LYS A 128 7.49 -13.61 -2.37
CA LYS A 128 8.42 -14.74 -2.30
C LYS A 128 7.66 -16.06 -2.41
N THR A 129 8.38 -17.13 -2.76
CA THR A 129 7.84 -18.50 -2.73
C THR A 129 7.22 -18.82 -1.36
N SER A 130 6.07 -19.49 -1.35
CA SER A 130 5.23 -19.84 -0.17
C SER A 130 4.33 -18.73 0.39
N TRP A 131 4.44 -17.49 -0.08
CA TRP A 131 3.52 -16.41 0.29
C TRP A 131 2.53 -16.14 -0.84
N GLU A 132 1.30 -15.83 -0.51
CA GLU A 132 0.25 -15.46 -1.45
C GLU A 132 -0.11 -13.99 -1.24
N GLY A 133 -0.20 -13.23 -2.33
CA GLY A 133 -0.69 -11.86 -2.30
C GLY A 133 -2.22 -11.87 -2.39
N THR A 134 -2.88 -11.21 -1.47
CA THR A 134 -4.35 -11.15 -1.38
C THR A 134 -4.82 -9.70 -1.34
N SER A 135 -6.08 -9.51 -1.73
CA SER A 135 -6.84 -8.33 -1.38
C SER A 135 -7.93 -8.79 -0.42
N GLU A 136 -7.78 -8.48 0.86
CA GLU A 136 -8.65 -9.03 1.91
C GLU A 136 -9.60 -7.98 2.50
N PRO A 137 -10.81 -8.39 2.90
CA PRO A 137 -11.59 -7.63 3.86
C PRO A 137 -10.91 -7.68 5.22
N TRP A 138 -10.84 -6.53 5.87
CA TRP A 138 -10.16 -6.33 7.14
C TRP A 138 -10.63 -7.27 8.27
N PRO A 139 -9.73 -7.89 9.05
CA PRO A 139 -10.14 -8.73 10.19
C PRO A 139 -10.56 -7.97 11.45
N TRP A 140 -10.41 -6.64 11.57
CA TRP A 140 -10.59 -5.92 12.85
C TRP A 140 -11.74 -4.88 12.90
N GLY A 141 -12.69 -4.89 11.97
CA GLY A 141 -13.82 -3.93 11.98
C GLY A 141 -13.40 -2.45 11.89
N SER A 142 -14.34 -1.50 12.01
CA SER A 142 -13.96 -0.09 12.04
C SER A 142 -13.23 0.23 13.34
N PHE A 143 -12.21 1.08 13.26
CA PHE A 143 -11.62 1.66 14.45
C PHE A 143 -12.63 2.46 15.31
N ASN A 144 -13.74 2.95 14.73
CA ASN A 144 -14.83 3.56 15.49
C ASN A 144 -15.43 2.60 16.55
N ASP A 145 -15.32 1.29 16.36
CA ASP A 145 -15.72 0.29 17.34
C ASP A 145 -14.74 0.21 18.52
N TYR A 146 -13.43 0.45 18.30
CA TYR A 146 -12.39 0.49 19.33
C TYR A 146 -12.53 1.70 20.27
N VAL A 147 -12.81 2.90 19.74
CA VAL A 147 -12.98 4.12 20.55
C VAL A 147 -14.30 4.12 21.34
N SER A 148 -15.31 3.38 20.87
CA SER A 148 -16.64 3.32 21.50
C SER A 148 -16.78 2.18 22.53
N GLY A 149 -15.71 1.45 22.83
CA GLY A 149 -15.72 0.36 23.82
C GLY A 149 -16.60 -0.83 23.41
N LYS A 150 -16.96 -0.93 22.13
CA LYS A 150 -17.60 -2.12 21.58
C LYS A 150 -16.51 -3.16 21.35
N GLN A 151 -16.77 -4.40 21.75
CA GLN A 151 -15.92 -5.51 21.30
C GLN A 151 -15.75 -5.43 19.78
N PRO A 152 -14.56 -5.73 19.23
CA PRO A 152 -14.32 -5.76 17.79
C PRO A 152 -15.33 -6.73 17.17
N GLY A 153 -16.40 -6.16 16.65
CA GLY A 153 -17.60 -6.89 16.27
C GLY A 153 -17.97 -6.45 14.89
N TYR A 154 -17.33 -7.05 13.87
CA TYR A 154 -17.84 -7.18 12.49
C TYR A 154 -18.48 -5.92 11.87
N GLY A 155 -18.08 -4.71 12.30
CA GLY A 155 -18.95 -3.54 12.27
C GLY A 155 -18.64 -2.46 11.24
N ALA A 156 -17.44 -2.48 10.67
CA ALA A 156 -17.22 -1.87 9.37
C ALA A 156 -16.38 -2.80 8.54
N SER A 157 -17.06 -3.42 7.59
CA SER A 157 -16.46 -4.06 6.45
C SER A 157 -15.74 -2.96 5.68
N TYR A 158 -14.41 -2.94 5.74
CA TYR A 158 -13.68 -2.49 4.56
C TYR A 158 -14.18 -3.39 3.42
N ASN A 159 -14.62 -2.81 2.30
CA ASN A 159 -15.10 -3.61 1.18
C ASN A 159 -13.95 -4.49 0.68
N ASP A 160 -14.29 -5.67 0.15
CA ASP A 160 -13.31 -6.50 -0.58
C ASP A 160 -12.52 -5.62 -1.57
N GLY A 161 -11.19 -5.68 -1.50
CA GLY A 161 -10.31 -4.90 -2.37
C GLY A 161 -9.71 -3.62 -1.77
N GLU A 162 -9.97 -3.30 -0.50
CA GLU A 162 -9.46 -2.04 0.09
C GLU A 162 -8.08 -2.16 0.76
N LEU A 163 -7.64 -3.38 1.11
CA LEU A 163 -6.35 -3.62 1.75
C LEU A 163 -5.53 -4.64 0.97
N LEU A 164 -4.22 -4.39 0.91
CA LEU A 164 -3.25 -5.28 0.29
C LEU A 164 -2.63 -6.16 1.36
N GLY A 165 -2.77 -7.48 1.21
CA GLY A 165 -2.33 -8.48 2.18
C GLY A 165 -1.35 -9.49 1.59
N TRP A 166 -0.59 -10.11 2.48
CA TRP A 166 0.20 -11.30 2.21
C TRP A 166 0.06 -12.27 3.37
N SER A 167 -0.08 -13.55 3.05
CA SER A 167 -0.07 -14.64 4.02
C SER A 167 0.74 -15.81 3.48
N VAL A 168 1.36 -16.57 4.38
CA VAL A 168 1.75 -17.95 4.07
C VAL A 168 0.49 -18.80 4.03
N SER A 169 0.42 -19.76 3.10
CA SER A 169 -0.75 -20.64 2.99
C SER A 169 -1.09 -21.31 4.33
N ASP A 170 -2.32 -21.16 4.81
CA ASP A 170 -2.79 -21.72 6.08
C ASP A 170 -2.57 -23.24 6.12
N GLY A 171 -1.58 -23.67 6.89
CA GLY A 171 -1.20 -25.07 7.04
C GLY A 171 -0.09 -25.24 8.08
N ASN A 172 0.25 -26.50 8.38
CA ASN A 172 1.26 -26.87 9.40
C ASN A 172 2.70 -26.39 9.06
N THR A 173 2.90 -25.56 8.05
CA THR A 173 4.19 -25.02 7.60
C THR A 173 4.30 -23.50 7.74
N ALA A 174 3.24 -22.80 8.18
CA ALA A 174 3.17 -21.35 8.22
C ALA A 174 4.39 -20.71 8.93
N TYR A 175 4.76 -21.21 10.11
CA TYR A 175 5.94 -20.75 10.82
C TYR A 175 7.25 -20.94 10.01
N ALA A 176 7.43 -22.07 9.34
CA ALA A 176 8.66 -22.36 8.58
C ALA A 176 8.83 -21.40 7.40
N ASP A 177 7.73 -21.02 6.76
CA ASP A 177 7.70 -20.09 5.61
C ASP A 177 7.65 -18.60 6.03
N GLY A 178 7.41 -18.34 7.33
CA GLY A 178 7.36 -17.01 7.93
C GLY A 178 8.68 -16.23 7.83
N ILE A 179 8.65 -14.98 8.28
CA ILE A 179 9.80 -14.06 8.26
C ILE A 179 10.21 -13.75 9.70
N GLY A 180 11.43 -14.11 10.07
CA GLY A 180 12.10 -13.68 11.31
C GLY A 180 13.04 -12.49 11.11
N PHE A 181 13.46 -11.88 12.21
CA PHE A 181 14.38 -10.72 12.23
C PHE A 181 15.78 -11.00 11.62
N SER A 182 16.19 -12.27 11.55
CA SER A 182 17.49 -12.69 11.02
C SER A 182 17.38 -13.49 9.72
N ASP A 183 16.19 -13.57 9.13
CA ASP A 183 15.96 -14.38 7.94
C ASP A 183 16.51 -13.69 6.66
N PRO A 184 16.76 -14.45 5.59
CA PRO A 184 17.17 -13.89 4.30
C PRO A 184 16.18 -12.86 3.75
N LEU A 185 16.72 -11.91 2.97
CA LEU A 185 15.92 -10.88 2.30
C LEU A 185 14.87 -11.51 1.39
N SER A 186 13.61 -11.17 1.65
CA SER A 186 12.44 -11.53 0.86
C SER A 186 11.84 -10.26 0.29
N THR A 187 11.17 -10.36 -0.86
CA THR A 187 10.64 -9.20 -1.58
C THR A 187 9.18 -9.43 -1.95
N PHE A 188 8.37 -8.38 -1.78
CA PHE A 188 6.97 -8.33 -2.15
C PHE A 188 6.75 -7.09 -3.01
N THR A 189 6.09 -7.27 -4.15
CA THR A 189 5.88 -6.20 -5.13
C THR A 189 4.40 -6.09 -5.46
N PHE A 190 3.95 -4.85 -5.63
CA PHE A 190 2.56 -4.56 -5.96
C PHE A 190 2.47 -3.30 -6.82
N ARG A 191 1.37 -3.20 -7.56
CA ARG A 191 1.05 -2.02 -8.36
C ARG A 191 -0.22 -1.37 -7.84
N MET A 192 -0.22 -0.05 -7.82
CA MET A 192 -1.41 0.73 -7.52
C MET A 192 -1.59 1.83 -8.56
N ALA A 193 -2.83 2.04 -8.96
CA ALA A 193 -3.27 3.20 -9.69
C ALA A 193 -3.74 4.25 -8.68
N LEU A 194 -3.22 5.46 -8.79
CA LEU A 194 -3.57 6.61 -7.97
C LEU A 194 -4.31 7.62 -8.84
N ASN A 195 -5.49 8.05 -8.37
CA ASN A 195 -6.18 9.18 -8.98
C ASN A 195 -5.60 10.47 -8.41
N MET A 196 -4.84 11.20 -9.24
CA MET A 196 -4.16 12.43 -8.82
C MET A 196 -5.10 13.64 -8.68
N ASP A 197 -6.30 13.55 -9.25
CA ASP A 197 -7.25 14.66 -9.37
C ASP A 197 -8.53 14.45 -8.53
N ASP A 198 -8.56 13.44 -7.63
CA ASP A 198 -9.77 13.16 -6.85
C ASP A 198 -10.03 14.25 -5.79
N PRO A 199 -11.14 15.00 -5.91
CA PRO A 199 -11.48 16.08 -4.98
C PRO A 199 -11.78 15.58 -3.55
N ALA A 200 -11.98 14.27 -3.34
CA ALA A 200 -12.08 13.68 -2.00
C ALA A 200 -10.78 13.82 -1.19
N PHE A 201 -9.64 14.11 -1.84
CA PHE A 201 -8.35 14.35 -1.17
C PHE A 201 -8.18 15.77 -0.61
N GLY A 202 -9.14 16.68 -0.81
CA GLY A 202 -9.15 17.96 -0.09
C GLY A 202 -7.83 18.74 -0.15
N ASP A 203 -7.41 19.14 -1.36
CA ASP A 203 -6.47 20.24 -1.62
C ASP A 203 -4.96 20.06 -1.33
N THR A 204 -4.45 18.86 -1.03
CA THR A 204 -2.98 18.64 -1.04
C THR A 204 -2.65 17.26 -1.60
N THR A 205 -1.58 17.22 -2.41
CA THR A 205 -0.99 16.07 -3.12
C THR A 205 -1.25 14.69 -2.49
N PRO A 206 -1.41 13.61 -3.30
CA PRO A 206 -1.60 12.25 -2.78
C PRO A 206 -0.41 11.70 -1.97
N TRP A 207 0.68 12.47 -1.90
CA TRP A 207 1.90 12.20 -1.17
C TRP A 207 1.92 13.07 0.10
N ASN A 208 1.84 12.44 1.28
CA ASN A 208 1.78 13.17 2.55
C ASN A 208 3.14 13.76 2.95
N ASN A 209 4.22 13.14 2.49
CA ASN A 209 5.59 13.66 2.62
C ASN A 209 5.93 14.74 1.56
N GLY A 210 5.02 15.03 0.63
CA GLY A 210 5.23 16.00 -0.45
C GLY A 210 6.13 15.52 -1.59
N ASN A 211 6.56 14.26 -1.59
CA ASN A 211 7.47 13.69 -2.58
C ASN A 211 6.72 12.71 -3.50
N GLU A 212 6.62 13.03 -4.79
CA GLU A 212 5.99 12.13 -5.76
C GLU A 212 6.71 10.78 -5.83
N GLY A 213 5.95 9.69 -5.69
CA GLY A 213 6.48 8.34 -5.74
C GLY A 213 6.99 7.82 -4.39
N GLU A 214 6.99 8.62 -3.33
CA GLU A 214 7.32 8.13 -1.98
C GLU A 214 6.04 7.89 -1.18
N LEU A 215 5.67 6.63 -1.01
CA LEU A 215 4.46 6.23 -0.28
C LEU A 215 4.81 5.84 1.15
N VAL A 216 4.22 6.51 2.15
CA VAL A 216 4.32 6.04 3.54
C VAL A 216 3.18 5.06 3.80
N VAL A 217 3.54 3.80 3.99
CA VAL A 217 2.57 2.75 4.32
C VAL A 217 2.73 2.32 5.78
N TRP A 218 1.61 2.09 6.43
CA TRP A 218 1.58 1.34 7.67
C TRP A 218 1.52 -0.14 7.28
N PHE A 219 2.14 -1.01 8.09
CA PHE A 219 2.03 -2.46 7.96
C PHE A 219 1.84 -3.12 9.32
N GLY A 220 1.17 -4.25 9.31
CA GLY A 220 1.10 -5.07 10.49
C GLY A 220 0.46 -6.40 10.20
N GLY A 221 0.64 -7.28 11.15
CA GLY A 221 0.62 -8.68 10.81
C GLY A 221 0.79 -9.58 12.01
N TRP A 222 0.50 -10.84 11.76
CA TRP A 222 0.43 -11.88 12.76
C TRP A 222 1.74 -12.63 12.86
N THR A 223 2.11 -12.95 14.10
CA THR A 223 3.30 -13.73 14.36
C THR A 223 2.96 -15.08 14.98
N GLN A 224 3.76 -16.08 14.67
CA GLN A 224 3.71 -17.41 15.26
C GLN A 224 5.04 -17.78 15.89
N ASN A 225 4.99 -18.61 16.94
CA ASN A 225 6.18 -19.25 17.51
C ASN A 225 6.48 -20.58 16.81
N VAL A 226 7.56 -21.24 17.24
CA VAL A 226 7.99 -22.56 16.73
C VAL A 226 6.94 -23.67 16.90
N ASN A 227 6.02 -23.53 17.85
CA ASN A 227 4.90 -24.45 18.06
C ASN A 227 3.68 -24.11 17.19
N GLN A 228 3.79 -23.11 16.31
CA GLN A 228 2.73 -22.60 15.45
C GLN A 228 1.56 -21.98 16.21
N GLU A 229 1.83 -21.52 17.44
CA GLU A 229 0.87 -20.77 18.24
C GLU A 229 0.97 -19.29 17.87
N TRP A 230 -0.18 -18.65 17.71
CA TRP A 230 -0.25 -17.20 17.51
C TRP A 230 0.30 -16.47 18.74
N THR A 231 1.35 -15.68 18.56
CA THR A 231 2.03 -15.01 19.68
C THR A 231 1.66 -13.56 19.85
N GLY A 232 1.27 -12.91 18.76
CA GLY A 232 0.97 -11.49 18.80
C GLY A 232 0.76 -10.89 17.44
N LEU A 233 0.70 -9.57 17.48
CA LEU A 233 0.68 -8.72 16.33
C LEU A 233 1.90 -7.84 16.32
N TYR A 234 2.49 -7.72 15.16
CA TYR A 234 3.60 -6.85 14.90
C TYR A 234 3.16 -5.72 13.98
N GLU A 235 3.52 -4.49 14.33
CA GLU A 235 3.02 -3.27 13.70
C GLU A 235 4.18 -2.28 13.49
N GLY A 236 4.16 -1.58 12.36
CA GLY A 236 5.14 -0.57 12.03
C GLY A 236 4.78 0.18 10.75
N ASN A 237 5.62 1.13 10.37
CA ASN A 237 5.50 1.90 9.13
C ASN A 237 6.79 1.80 8.32
N VAL A 238 6.66 1.97 7.02
CA VAL A 238 7.78 2.04 6.09
C VAL A 238 7.49 3.06 5.00
N ILE A 239 8.54 3.67 4.47
CA ILE A 239 8.47 4.53 3.29
C ILE A 239 8.90 3.69 2.09
N LEU A 240 8.02 3.59 1.09
CA LEU A 240 8.25 2.84 -0.14
C LEU A 240 8.49 3.80 -1.29
N ASN A 241 9.54 3.52 -2.06
CA ASN A 241 9.82 4.24 -3.29
C ASN A 241 9.17 3.53 -4.47
N GLY A 242 8.24 4.21 -5.12
CA GLY A 242 7.48 3.73 -6.25
C GLY A 242 8.10 4.16 -7.57
N THR A 243 8.13 3.24 -8.54
CA THR A 243 8.48 3.57 -9.91
C THR A 243 7.20 3.78 -10.71
N ARG A 244 7.05 4.96 -11.32
CA ARG A 244 5.91 5.25 -12.19
C ARG A 244 5.97 4.35 -13.44
N ILE A 245 4.89 3.61 -13.67
CA ILE A 245 4.73 2.75 -14.85
C ILE A 245 4.09 3.57 -15.97
N PRO A 246 4.75 3.73 -17.14
CA PRO A 246 4.16 4.42 -18.26
C PRO A 246 2.86 3.75 -18.71
N GLU A 247 1.82 4.53 -18.93
CA GLU A 247 0.59 4.00 -19.50
C GLU A 247 0.84 3.46 -20.91
N PRO A 248 0.14 2.38 -21.33
CA PRO A 248 0.23 1.89 -22.70
C PRO A 248 -0.36 2.85 -23.73
N ALA A 249 -1.23 3.79 -23.32
CA ALA A 249 -1.96 4.67 -24.23
C ALA A 249 -1.08 5.68 -25.01
N PRO A 250 -0.10 6.39 -24.39
CA PRO A 250 0.84 7.24 -25.12
C PRO A 250 1.65 6.49 -26.18
N LEU A 251 2.09 5.26 -25.89
CA LEU A 251 2.83 4.42 -26.84
C LEU A 251 1.94 3.96 -27.99
N ALA A 252 0.69 3.59 -27.70
CA ALA A 252 -0.30 3.24 -28.72
C ALA A 252 -0.63 4.45 -29.62
N LEU A 253 -0.84 5.64 -29.03
CA LEU A 253 -1.10 6.88 -29.77
C LEU A 253 0.09 7.30 -30.65
N LEU A 254 1.31 7.14 -30.17
CA LEU A 254 2.52 7.33 -30.98
C LEU A 254 2.56 6.35 -32.16
N GLY A 255 2.27 5.07 -31.90
CA GLY A 255 2.18 4.04 -32.93
C GLY A 255 1.11 4.34 -33.98
N PHE A 256 -0.09 4.74 -33.57
CA PHE A 256 -1.17 5.17 -34.48
C PHE A 256 -0.82 6.45 -35.24
N GLY A 257 -0.14 7.41 -34.60
CA GLY A 257 0.35 8.63 -35.24
C GLY A 257 1.36 8.33 -36.35
N LEU A 258 2.31 7.43 -36.11
CA LEU A 258 3.29 6.97 -37.09
C LEU A 258 2.64 6.19 -38.24
N LEU A 259 1.68 5.30 -37.95
CA LEU A 259 0.89 4.60 -38.96
C LEU A 259 0.09 5.57 -39.84
N GLY A 260 -0.53 6.58 -39.23
CA GLY A 260 -1.25 7.64 -39.95
C GLY A 260 -0.35 8.43 -40.91
N LEU A 261 0.85 8.80 -40.47
CA LEU A 261 1.86 9.46 -41.32
C LEU A 261 2.34 8.56 -42.47
N GLY A 262 2.54 7.26 -42.21
CA GLY A 262 2.91 6.27 -43.23
C GLY A 262 1.85 6.13 -44.33
N VAL A 263 0.58 6.03 -43.96
CA VAL A 263 -0.54 5.95 -44.91
C VAL A 263 -0.70 7.26 -45.71
N ALA A 264 -0.54 8.42 -45.06
CA ALA A 264 -0.62 9.72 -45.72
C ALA A 264 0.50 9.91 -46.77
N ARG A 265 1.71 9.43 -46.50
CA ARG A 265 2.83 9.48 -47.45
C ARG A 265 2.61 8.56 -48.66
N ARG A 266 2.02 7.37 -48.45
CA ARG A 266 1.70 6.43 -49.54
C ARG A 266 0.62 6.94 -50.50
N ARG A 267 -0.30 7.79 -50.04
CA ARG A 267 -1.33 8.41 -50.90
C ARG A 267 -0.82 9.61 -51.72
N ARG A 268 0.38 10.12 -51.44
CA ARG A 268 1.00 11.25 -52.17
C ARG A 268 2.01 10.80 -53.24
N ARG A 269 2.33 9.51 -53.31
CA ARG A 269 3.09 8.89 -54.40
C ARG A 269 2.12 8.15 -55.31
#